data_AF-A0A670YX07-F1
#
_entry.id   AF-A0A670YX07-F1
#
_cell.length_a   1.000
_cell.length_b   1.000
_cell.length_c   1.000
_cell.angle_alpha   90.00
_cell.angle_beta   90.00
_cell.angle_gamma   90.00
#
_symmetry.space_group_name_H-M   'P 1'
#
loop_
_entity.id
_entity.type
_entity.pdbx_description
1 polymer ?
#
loop_
_entity_poly.entity_id
_entity_poly.type
_entity_poly.pdbx_seq_one_letter_code
_entity_poly.pdbx_strand_id
1 'polypeptide(L)'
;MGHQVIIFDFSAIRGLWEIRVKKHKEKQKQEKERIAHSALEKIRQEWDIMLDCRRKGIPQTAYLNNGFIDTNSILDKLEKNSPLIKKIALLNDKERSKFIFQLSGEHWMELPDWLKEKTYLKEWHINNTKISSIPSYIALFQSLKILELSSNQITDLPVEIGCLKNLKELNVSFNHLKTIPPELGNCENLEKLDLSGNLELMDLPFELSNLKQVSFVDVSTNKFFSIPICVLRMSNLQWLDISNNSLRDLPQDIDRLEKLQTLLLQKNKLTYLPQALVNLPKLSLLVVSSENLVQMPTAICNSSTGLKFISLKDNPLETTFQEIQEITESDRDRELFEKEFMRAYIMDIQERGMGASK
;
A
#
# COMPACT_ATOMS: atom_id res chain seq x y z
N MET A 1 34.30 49.90 -70.40
CA MET A 1 34.08 50.55 -69.09
C MET A 1 33.37 49.53 -68.20
N GLY A 2 34.08 48.94 -67.25
CA GLY A 2 33.49 47.92 -66.36
C GLY A 2 32.71 48.61 -65.23
N HIS A 3 31.41 48.34 -65.11
CA HIS A 3 30.60 48.84 -64.01
C HIS A 3 30.88 48.02 -62.73
N GLN A 4 31.37 48.69 -61.68
CA GLN A 4 31.43 48.11 -60.34
C GLN A 4 30.01 47.98 -59.78
N VAL A 5 29.55 46.75 -59.60
CA VAL A 5 28.33 46.45 -58.84
C VAL A 5 28.70 46.39 -57.37
N ILE A 6 28.16 47.31 -56.57
CA ILE A 6 28.32 47.32 -55.11
C ILE A 6 27.34 46.30 -54.55
N ILE A 7 27.85 45.18 -54.03
CA ILE A 7 27.07 44.16 -53.34
C ILE A 7 27.04 44.54 -51.86
N PHE A 8 25.85 44.85 -51.34
CA PHE A 8 25.64 45.09 -49.91
C PHE A 8 25.40 43.76 -49.20
N ASP A 9 26.21 43.47 -48.17
CA ASP A 9 26.04 42.29 -47.33
C ASP A 9 24.93 42.51 -46.28
N PHE A 10 23.75 41.97 -46.56
CA PHE A 10 22.58 42.06 -45.67
C PHE A 10 22.58 41.01 -44.54
N SER A 11 23.62 40.17 -44.43
CA SER A 11 23.70 39.09 -43.43
C SER A 11 23.63 39.62 -42.00
N ALA A 12 24.30 40.74 -41.71
CA ALA A 12 24.28 41.38 -40.40
C ALA A 12 22.89 41.91 -40.01
N ILE A 13 22.17 42.52 -40.97
CA ILE A 13 20.81 43.03 -40.75
C ILE A 13 19.83 41.87 -40.55
N ARG A 14 19.99 40.78 -41.31
CA ARG A 14 19.20 39.56 -41.15
C ARG A 14 19.44 38.91 -39.78
N GLY A 15 20.68 38.79 -39.34
CA GLY A 15 21.02 38.26 -38.01
C GLY A 15 20.41 39.09 -36.87
N LEU A 16 20.46 40.42 -36.97
CA LEU A 16 19.81 41.32 -36.01
C LEU A 16 18.28 41.16 -36.00
N TRP A 17 17.65 40.97 -37.16
CA TRP A 17 16.21 40.73 -37.27
C TRP A 17 15.80 39.38 -36.69
N GLU A 18 16.55 38.31 -36.96
CA GLU A 18 16.30 36.97 -36.42
C GLU A 18 16.40 36.93 -34.89
N ILE A 19 17.40 37.61 -34.31
CA ILE A 19 17.53 37.77 -32.85
C ILE A 19 16.32 38.51 -32.28
N ARG A 20 15.86 39.58 -32.94
CA ARG A 20 14.70 40.37 -32.50
C ARG A 20 13.41 39.57 -32.56
N VAL A 21 13.20 38.78 -33.61
CA VAL A 21 12.05 37.87 -33.75
C VAL A 21 12.07 36.79 -32.68
N LYS A 22 13.24 36.21 -32.39
CA LYS A 22 13.39 35.20 -31.33
C LYS A 22 13.05 35.78 -29.95
N LYS A 23 13.60 36.96 -29.61
CA LYS A 23 13.26 37.68 -28.37
C LYS A 23 11.78 38.04 -28.28
N HIS A 24 11.14 38.42 -29.39
CA HIS A 24 9.72 38.74 -29.41
C HIS A 24 8.84 37.49 -29.16
N LYS A 25 9.16 36.35 -29.79
CA LYS A 25 8.47 35.08 -29.53
C LYS A 25 8.63 34.61 -28.09
N GLU A 26 9.82 34.78 -27.53
CA GLU A 26 10.12 34.43 -26.14
C GLU A 26 9.36 35.32 -25.14
N LYS A 27 9.29 36.63 -25.40
CA LYS A 27 8.44 37.55 -24.63
C LYS A 27 6.95 37.18 -24.72
N GLN A 28 6.46 36.82 -25.91
CA GLN A 28 5.06 36.37 -26.05
C GLN A 28 4.79 35.07 -25.28
N LYS A 29 5.75 34.15 -25.23
CA LYS A 29 5.65 32.93 -24.44
C LYS A 29 5.62 33.25 -22.94
N GLN A 30 6.53 34.08 -22.45
CA GLN A 30 6.57 34.52 -21.05
C GLN A 30 5.30 35.26 -20.65
N GLU A 31 4.75 36.11 -21.51
CA GLU A 31 3.50 36.82 -21.24
C GLU A 31 2.30 35.87 -21.21
N LYS A 32 2.25 34.88 -22.10
CA LYS A 32 1.23 33.82 -22.05
C LYS A 32 1.33 32.99 -20.77
N GLU A 33 2.55 32.64 -20.34
CA GLU A 33 2.79 31.95 -19.07
C GLU A 33 2.40 32.81 -17.87
N ARG A 34 2.71 34.11 -17.89
CA ARG A 34 2.31 35.07 -16.86
C ARG A 34 0.79 35.20 -16.76
N ILE A 35 0.09 35.25 -17.89
CA ILE A 35 -1.39 35.30 -17.94
C ILE A 35 -1.98 33.98 -17.45
N ALA A 36 -1.45 32.83 -17.89
CA ALA A 36 -1.90 31.52 -17.42
C ALA A 36 -1.68 31.31 -15.91
N HIS A 37 -0.62 31.91 -15.36
CA HIS A 37 -0.28 31.86 -13.94
C HIS A 37 -0.89 33.02 -13.12
N SER A 38 -1.60 33.94 -13.77
CA SER A 38 -2.21 35.09 -13.13
C SER A 38 -3.42 34.67 -12.29
N ALA A 39 -3.58 35.30 -11.13
CA ALA A 39 -4.74 35.12 -10.25
C ALA A 39 -6.09 35.33 -11.00
N LEU A 40 -6.08 36.10 -12.08
CA LEU A 40 -7.26 36.33 -12.93
C LEU A 40 -7.78 35.04 -13.61
N GLU A 41 -6.90 34.14 -14.01
CA GLU A 41 -7.32 32.88 -14.65
C GLU A 41 -7.90 31.92 -13.60
N LYS A 42 -7.36 31.91 -12.37
CA LYS A 42 -7.94 31.19 -11.23
C LYS A 42 -9.33 31.73 -10.86
N ILE A 43 -9.46 33.05 -10.75
CA ILE A 43 -10.75 33.72 -10.48
C ILE A 43 -11.75 33.36 -11.59
N ARG A 44 -11.36 33.45 -12.86
CA ARG A 44 -12.23 33.09 -13.98
C ARG A 44 -12.70 31.64 -13.92
N GLN A 45 -11.81 30.72 -13.56
CA GLN A 45 -12.14 29.30 -13.40
C GLN A 45 -13.08 29.06 -12.21
N GLU A 46 -12.88 29.76 -11.09
CA GLU A 46 -13.78 29.73 -9.94
C GLU A 46 -15.20 30.23 -10.33
N TRP A 47 -15.28 31.29 -11.13
CA TRP A 47 -16.55 31.81 -11.66
C TRP A 47 -17.25 30.81 -12.59
N ASP A 48 -16.53 30.13 -13.48
CA ASP A 48 -17.09 29.10 -14.37
C ASP A 48 -17.67 27.92 -13.56
N ILE A 49 -16.97 27.49 -12.50
CA ILE A 49 -17.43 26.43 -11.59
C ILE A 49 -18.69 26.87 -10.83
N MET A 50 -18.72 28.12 -10.34
CA MET A 50 -19.90 28.67 -9.65
C MET A 50 -21.12 28.71 -10.59
N LEU A 51 -20.93 29.11 -11.85
CA LEU A 51 -21.99 29.15 -12.87
C LEU A 51 -22.52 27.76 -13.21
N ASP A 52 -21.66 26.74 -13.27
CA ASP A 52 -22.09 25.36 -13.53
C ASP A 52 -22.82 24.75 -12.33
N CYS A 53 -22.34 25.00 -11.10
CA CYS A 53 -23.03 24.58 -9.87
C CYS A 53 -24.42 25.21 -9.74
N ARG A 54 -24.55 26.50 -10.10
CA ARG A 54 -25.85 27.21 -10.12
C ARG A 54 -26.79 26.64 -11.17
N ARG A 55 -26.29 26.29 -12.37
CA ARG A 55 -27.09 25.64 -13.42
C ARG A 55 -27.63 24.27 -13.00
N LYS A 56 -26.89 23.54 -12.17
CA LYS A 56 -27.25 22.19 -11.68
C LYS A 56 -28.02 22.19 -10.35
N GLY A 57 -28.35 23.35 -9.80
CA GLY A 57 -29.12 23.45 -8.56
C GLY A 57 -28.36 23.05 -7.29
N ILE A 58 -27.02 23.02 -7.33
CA ILE A 58 -26.20 22.68 -6.15
C ILE A 58 -26.20 23.86 -5.17
N PRO A 59 -26.54 23.66 -3.89
CA PRO A 59 -26.55 24.74 -2.90
C PRO A 59 -25.14 25.29 -2.65
N GLN A 60 -25.02 26.61 -2.47
CA GLN A 60 -23.74 27.30 -2.28
C GLN A 60 -22.91 26.74 -1.11
N THR A 61 -23.58 26.28 -0.04
CA THR A 61 -22.96 25.68 1.14
C THR A 61 -22.22 24.37 0.87
N ALA A 62 -22.46 23.72 -0.27
CA ALA A 62 -21.81 22.47 -0.63
C ALA A 62 -20.46 22.66 -1.34
N TYR A 63 -20.15 23.87 -1.82
CA TYR A 63 -18.93 24.13 -2.59
C TYR A 63 -18.16 25.39 -2.16
N LEU A 64 -18.73 26.25 -1.34
CA LEU A 64 -18.04 27.39 -0.74
C LEU A 64 -17.65 27.06 0.70
N ASN A 65 -16.34 27.11 0.98
CA ASN A 65 -15.81 27.05 2.33
C ASN A 65 -15.05 28.36 2.62
N ASN A 66 -15.52 29.14 3.59
CA ASN A 66 -14.96 30.46 3.94
C ASN A 66 -14.75 31.42 2.75
N GLY A 67 -15.67 31.41 1.78
CA GLY A 67 -15.63 32.29 0.61
C GLY A 67 -14.75 31.81 -0.55
N PHE A 68 -14.05 30.67 -0.40
CA PHE A 68 -13.29 30.02 -1.46
C PHE A 68 -14.00 28.75 -1.95
N ILE A 69 -13.81 28.41 -3.23
CA ILE A 69 -14.41 27.22 -3.82
C ILE A 69 -13.58 25.99 -3.45
N ASP A 70 -14.16 25.07 -2.67
CA ASP A 70 -13.53 23.79 -2.34
C ASP A 70 -13.88 22.76 -3.42
N THR A 71 -13.01 22.65 -4.42
CA THR A 71 -13.23 21.72 -5.53
C THR A 71 -13.21 20.26 -5.11
N ASN A 72 -12.51 19.91 -4.02
CA ASN A 72 -12.33 18.51 -3.61
C ASN A 72 -13.63 17.91 -3.05
N SER A 73 -14.44 18.72 -2.36
CA SER A 73 -15.74 18.29 -1.81
C SER A 73 -16.79 17.99 -2.89
N ILE A 74 -16.62 18.55 -4.09
CA ILE A 74 -17.61 18.49 -5.19
C ILE A 74 -17.22 17.42 -6.23
N LEU A 75 -15.96 16.96 -6.25
CA LEU A 75 -15.46 15.95 -7.20
C LEU A 75 -16.27 14.65 -7.16
N ASP A 76 -16.82 14.28 -6.00
CA ASP A 76 -17.64 13.08 -5.84
C ASP A 76 -19.12 13.30 -6.24
N LYS A 77 -19.59 14.55 -6.28
CA LYS A 77 -20.99 14.92 -6.53
C LYS A 77 -21.26 15.37 -7.97
N LEU A 78 -20.23 15.72 -8.72
CA LEU A 78 -20.34 16.03 -10.14
C LEU A 78 -19.98 14.80 -10.97
N GLU A 79 -20.79 14.49 -11.99
CA GLU A 79 -20.56 13.36 -12.88
C GLU A 79 -19.11 13.35 -13.42
N LYS A 80 -18.41 12.22 -13.23
CA LYS A 80 -17.00 11.95 -13.60
C LYS A 80 -16.63 12.25 -15.07
N ASN A 81 -17.59 12.59 -15.91
CA ASN A 81 -17.41 12.85 -17.34
C ASN A 81 -17.49 14.33 -17.76
N SER A 82 -17.62 15.28 -16.82
CA SER A 82 -17.55 16.71 -17.16
C SER A 82 -16.16 17.09 -17.70
N PRO A 83 -16.06 17.80 -18.84
CA PRO A 83 -14.78 18.23 -19.41
C PRO A 83 -14.01 19.20 -18.48
N LEU A 84 -14.70 19.90 -17.59
CA LEU A 84 -14.09 20.75 -16.56
C LEU A 84 -13.40 19.93 -15.46
N ILE A 85 -14.00 18.81 -15.03
CA ILE A 85 -13.41 17.93 -14.00
C ILE A 85 -12.18 17.21 -14.56
N LYS A 86 -12.24 16.74 -15.81
CA LYS A 86 -11.06 16.18 -16.48
C LYS A 86 -9.93 17.21 -16.56
N LYS A 87 -10.25 18.49 -16.83
CA LYS A 87 -9.26 19.58 -16.87
C LYS A 87 -8.68 19.93 -15.49
N ILE A 88 -9.50 19.96 -14.45
CA ILE A 88 -9.08 20.22 -13.06
C ILE A 88 -8.26 19.04 -12.51
N ALA A 89 -8.71 17.81 -12.74
CA ALA A 89 -7.96 16.60 -12.39
C ALA A 89 -6.60 16.57 -13.09
N LEU A 90 -6.53 16.88 -14.40
CA LEU A 90 -5.27 17.00 -15.13
C LEU A 90 -4.35 18.11 -14.59
N LEU A 91 -4.90 19.20 -14.06
CA LEU A 91 -4.12 20.29 -13.48
C LEU A 91 -3.62 19.95 -12.08
N ASN A 92 -4.45 19.31 -11.25
CA ASN A 92 -4.05 18.79 -9.94
C ASN A 92 -3.02 17.66 -10.06
N ASP A 93 -3.16 16.77 -11.05
CA ASP A 93 -2.15 15.76 -11.37
C ASP A 93 -0.85 16.40 -11.85
N LYS A 94 -0.90 17.49 -12.62
CA LYS A 94 0.30 18.26 -13.02
C LYS A 94 0.96 18.99 -11.85
N GLU A 95 0.22 19.41 -10.84
CA GLU A 95 0.81 20.00 -9.63
C GLU A 95 1.37 18.92 -8.68
N ARG A 96 0.71 17.77 -8.57
CA ARG A 96 1.26 16.60 -7.87
C ARG A 96 2.51 16.07 -8.55
N SER A 97 2.51 15.95 -9.88
CA SER A 97 3.65 15.46 -10.66
C SER A 97 4.90 16.34 -10.55
N LYS A 98 4.79 17.58 -10.05
CA LYS A 98 5.98 18.41 -9.76
C LYS A 98 6.79 17.86 -8.58
N PHE A 99 6.16 17.16 -7.64
CA PHE A 99 6.82 16.63 -6.43
C PHE A 99 7.13 15.14 -6.52
N ILE A 100 6.75 14.49 -7.63
CA ILE A 100 6.87 13.07 -7.85
C ILE A 100 7.97 12.85 -8.88
N PHE A 101 8.97 12.06 -8.52
CA PHE A 101 9.98 11.56 -9.44
C PHE A 101 9.64 10.11 -9.80
N GLN A 102 9.53 9.84 -11.09
CA GLN A 102 9.24 8.52 -11.63
C GLN A 102 10.39 8.08 -12.55
N LEU A 103 10.90 6.88 -12.32
CA LEU A 103 11.92 6.26 -13.14
C LEU A 103 11.55 4.80 -13.37
N SER A 104 11.50 4.39 -14.64
CA SER A 104 11.20 2.99 -14.97
C SER A 104 11.92 2.55 -16.22
N GLY A 105 12.32 1.28 -16.24
CA GLY A 105 12.89 0.62 -17.40
C GLY A 105 14.29 0.07 -17.14
N GLU A 106 14.55 -1.06 -17.79
CA GLU A 106 15.73 -1.91 -17.56
C GLU A 106 17.07 -1.31 -18.01
N HIS A 107 17.06 -0.14 -18.62
CA HIS A 107 18.27 0.56 -19.08
C HIS A 107 18.91 1.41 -17.97
N TRP A 108 18.16 1.74 -16.93
CA TRP A 108 18.68 2.50 -15.79
C TRP A 108 19.49 1.57 -14.89
N MET A 109 20.80 1.80 -14.82
CA MET A 109 21.72 1.10 -13.92
C MET A 109 22.07 1.96 -12.70
N GLU A 110 21.96 3.28 -12.80
CA GLU A 110 22.28 4.23 -11.74
C GLU A 110 21.27 5.38 -11.74
N LEU A 111 21.14 6.04 -10.58
CA LEU A 111 20.30 7.23 -10.45
C LEU A 111 20.99 8.46 -11.06
N PRO A 112 20.27 9.31 -11.82
CA PRO A 112 20.88 10.47 -12.45
C PRO A 112 21.44 11.49 -11.43
N ASP A 113 22.64 12.00 -11.68
CA ASP A 113 23.32 12.97 -10.79
C ASP A 113 22.52 14.26 -10.54
N TRP A 114 21.73 14.71 -11.51
CA TRP A 114 20.91 15.92 -11.36
C TRP A 114 19.80 15.76 -10.32
N LEU A 115 19.46 14.53 -9.94
CA LEU A 115 18.43 14.25 -8.95
C LEU A 115 18.79 14.91 -7.61
N LYS A 116 20.09 14.98 -7.26
CA LYS A 116 20.59 15.59 -6.02
C LYS A 116 20.12 17.03 -5.79
N GLU A 117 19.81 17.77 -6.86
CA GLU A 117 19.37 19.17 -6.79
C GLU A 117 17.84 19.30 -6.61
N LYS A 118 17.10 18.19 -6.70
CA LYS A 118 15.63 18.15 -6.63
C LYS A 118 15.13 17.80 -5.24
N THR A 119 15.74 18.35 -4.20
CA THR A 119 15.43 18.07 -2.79
C THR A 119 14.00 18.41 -2.36
N TYR A 120 13.26 19.17 -3.19
CA TYR A 120 11.85 19.48 -3.00
C TYR A 120 10.91 18.30 -3.33
N LEU A 121 11.40 17.23 -3.94
CA LEU A 121 10.62 16.03 -4.25
C LEU A 121 10.11 15.39 -2.96
N LYS A 122 8.88 14.90 -3.01
CA LYS A 122 8.19 14.24 -1.89
C LYS A 122 8.00 12.76 -2.13
N GLU A 123 8.02 12.32 -3.38
CA GLU A 123 7.77 10.93 -3.73
C GLU A 123 8.76 10.49 -4.80
N TRP A 124 9.39 9.36 -4.58
CA TRP A 124 10.23 8.68 -5.54
C TRP A 124 9.57 7.34 -5.88
N HIS A 125 9.39 7.09 -7.17
CA HIS A 125 8.84 5.85 -7.72
C HIS A 125 9.81 5.33 -8.76
N ILE A 126 10.73 4.46 -8.35
CA ILE A 126 11.78 3.91 -9.20
C ILE A 126 11.54 2.40 -9.28
N ASN A 127 10.94 1.94 -10.38
CA ASN A 127 10.51 0.55 -10.49
C ASN A 127 11.04 -0.08 -11.78
N ASN A 128 11.29 -1.39 -11.75
CA ASN A 128 11.73 -2.15 -12.93
C ASN A 128 13.01 -1.59 -13.56
N THR A 129 14.01 -1.28 -12.74
CA THR A 129 15.34 -0.85 -13.18
C THR A 129 16.42 -1.84 -12.78
N LYS A 130 17.66 -1.62 -13.23
CA LYS A 130 18.85 -2.38 -12.84
C LYS A 130 19.69 -1.63 -11.81
N ILE A 131 19.09 -0.70 -11.08
CA ILE A 131 19.76 0.05 -10.01
C ILE A 131 20.09 -0.91 -8.87
N SER A 132 21.37 -0.97 -8.51
CA SER A 132 21.90 -1.86 -7.48
C SER A 132 22.17 -1.18 -6.14
N SER A 133 22.24 0.16 -6.12
CA SER A 133 22.53 0.92 -4.91
C SER A 133 21.81 2.25 -4.90
N ILE A 134 21.44 2.70 -3.70
CA ILE A 134 20.88 4.04 -3.48
C ILE A 134 22.03 4.93 -2.99
N PRO A 135 22.26 6.09 -3.61
CA PRO A 135 23.33 6.98 -3.23
C PRO A 135 23.06 7.69 -1.90
N SER A 136 24.14 7.98 -1.16
CA SER A 136 24.09 8.64 0.15
C SER A 136 23.45 10.04 0.14
N TYR A 137 23.41 10.70 -1.02
CA TYR A 137 22.73 11.99 -1.16
C TYR A 137 21.22 11.90 -0.91
N ILE A 138 20.63 10.70 -0.75
CA ILE A 138 19.25 10.53 -0.31
C ILE A 138 18.97 11.27 1.02
N ALA A 139 19.98 11.46 1.88
CA ALA A 139 19.90 12.28 3.08
C ALA A 139 19.40 13.72 2.83
N LEU A 140 19.61 14.26 1.62
CA LEU A 140 19.20 15.62 1.27
C LEU A 140 17.69 15.76 1.08
N PHE A 141 16.95 14.66 0.89
CA PHE A 141 15.52 14.66 0.60
C PHE A 141 14.68 14.68 1.88
N GLN A 142 14.89 15.69 2.72
CA GLN A 142 14.22 15.80 4.02
C GLN A 142 12.68 15.89 3.92
N SER A 143 12.14 16.26 2.76
CA SER A 143 10.69 16.34 2.50
C SER A 143 10.10 15.05 1.91
N LEU A 144 10.91 14.01 1.69
CA LEU A 144 10.47 12.75 1.12
C LEU A 144 9.50 12.04 2.06
N LYS A 145 8.39 11.59 1.50
CA LYS A 145 7.30 10.88 2.17
C LYS A 145 7.12 9.46 1.66
N ILE A 146 7.33 9.26 0.36
CA ILE A 146 7.16 7.95 -0.28
C ILE A 146 8.45 7.62 -1.02
N LEU A 147 9.03 6.47 -0.69
CA LEU A 147 10.16 5.89 -1.38
C LEU A 147 9.78 4.50 -1.87
N GLU A 148 9.39 4.46 -3.14
CA GLU A 148 9.00 3.26 -3.86
C GLU A 148 10.15 2.84 -4.78
N LEU A 149 10.74 1.70 -4.46
CA LEU A 149 11.94 1.13 -5.07
C LEU A 149 11.74 -0.35 -5.42
N SER A 150 10.50 -0.78 -5.67
CA SER A 150 10.20 -2.17 -5.96
C SER A 150 10.79 -2.65 -7.28
N SER A 151 11.08 -3.95 -7.36
CA SER A 151 11.57 -4.61 -8.57
C SER A 151 12.84 -3.98 -9.17
N ASN A 152 13.86 -3.77 -8.34
CA ASN A 152 15.20 -3.33 -8.77
C ASN A 152 16.24 -4.39 -8.38
N GLN A 153 17.54 -4.04 -8.40
CA GLN A 153 18.63 -4.95 -8.06
C GLN A 153 19.35 -4.52 -6.77
N ILE A 154 18.66 -3.78 -5.89
CA ILE A 154 19.28 -3.13 -4.74
C ILE A 154 19.80 -4.20 -3.77
N THR A 155 21.10 -4.17 -3.47
CA THR A 155 21.73 -5.13 -2.54
C THR A 155 21.76 -4.63 -1.11
N ASP A 156 21.88 -3.32 -0.92
CA ASP A 156 22.03 -2.68 0.39
C ASP A 156 21.34 -1.31 0.40
N LEU A 157 20.77 -0.94 1.55
CA LEU A 157 20.27 0.41 1.78
C LEU A 157 21.34 1.25 2.50
N PRO A 158 21.54 2.52 2.09
CA PRO A 158 22.49 3.42 2.73
C PRO A 158 22.04 3.77 4.15
N VAL A 159 22.99 3.96 5.07
CA VAL A 159 22.71 4.38 6.47
C VAL A 159 22.00 5.73 6.53
N GLU A 160 22.22 6.56 5.51
CA GLU A 160 21.59 7.85 5.29
C GLU A 160 20.05 7.79 5.16
N ILE A 161 19.46 6.61 4.95
CA ILE A 161 18.01 6.43 4.97
C ILE A 161 17.41 6.90 6.30
N GLY A 162 18.15 6.78 7.41
CA GLY A 162 17.72 7.24 8.73
C GLY A 162 17.54 8.75 8.86
N CYS A 163 18.04 9.54 7.91
CA CYS A 163 17.84 10.99 7.86
C CYS A 163 16.43 11.38 7.36
N LEU A 164 15.69 10.46 6.73
CA LEU A 164 14.38 10.72 6.14
C LEU A 164 13.26 10.73 7.19
N LYS A 165 13.29 11.71 8.10
CA LYS A 165 12.34 11.82 9.21
C LYS A 165 10.87 11.97 8.79
N ASN A 166 10.59 12.41 7.57
CA ASN A 166 9.23 12.56 7.04
C ASN A 166 8.74 11.36 6.20
N LEU A 167 9.56 10.31 6.07
CA LEU A 167 9.22 9.12 5.31
C LEU A 167 8.03 8.40 5.98
N LYS A 168 6.99 8.15 5.19
CA LYS A 168 5.76 7.47 5.60
C LYS A 168 5.65 6.09 4.97
N GLU A 169 6.10 5.94 3.73
CA GLU A 169 6.01 4.69 3.00
C GLU A 169 7.38 4.34 2.41
N LEU A 170 7.88 3.16 2.74
CA LEU A 170 9.08 2.58 2.17
C LEU A 170 8.73 1.23 1.55
N ASN A 171 8.90 1.12 0.24
CA ASN A 171 8.80 -0.13 -0.49
C ASN A 171 10.12 -0.43 -1.18
N VAL A 172 10.76 -1.51 -0.76
CA VAL A 172 11.99 -2.06 -1.36
C VAL A 172 11.78 -3.54 -1.70
N SER A 173 10.55 -3.89 -2.05
CA SER A 173 10.17 -5.25 -2.43
C SER A 173 10.87 -5.70 -3.73
N PHE A 174 11.02 -7.01 -3.91
CA PHE A 174 11.61 -7.61 -5.11
C PHE A 174 13.00 -7.03 -5.44
N ASN A 175 13.87 -6.95 -4.43
CA ASN A 175 15.27 -6.56 -4.55
C ASN A 175 16.18 -7.72 -4.10
N HIS A 176 17.44 -7.43 -3.79
CA HIS A 176 18.44 -8.41 -3.34
C HIS A 176 19.01 -8.04 -1.97
N LEU A 177 18.20 -7.42 -1.11
CA LEU A 177 18.63 -6.97 0.22
C LEU A 177 18.99 -8.16 1.10
N LYS A 178 20.21 -8.12 1.66
CA LYS A 178 20.67 -9.11 2.65
C LYS A 178 20.46 -8.64 4.08
N THR A 179 20.57 -7.35 4.30
CA THR A 179 20.42 -6.70 5.60
C THR A 179 19.70 -5.37 5.45
N ILE A 180 19.15 -4.88 6.55
CA ILE A 180 18.56 -3.54 6.66
C ILE A 180 19.44 -2.72 7.61
N PRO A 181 19.78 -1.45 7.29
CA PRO A 181 20.56 -0.61 8.18
C PRO A 181 19.78 -0.32 9.47
N PRO A 182 20.41 -0.42 10.65
CA PRO A 182 19.81 -0.03 11.94
C PRO A 182 19.21 1.38 11.95
N GLU A 183 19.82 2.28 11.18
CA GLU A 183 19.42 3.68 11.04
C GLU A 183 18.02 3.84 10.45
N LEU A 184 17.46 2.83 9.77
CA LEU A 184 16.06 2.86 9.33
C LEU A 184 15.12 3.05 10.53
N GLY A 185 15.49 2.58 11.72
CA GLY A 185 14.77 2.81 12.97
C GLY A 185 14.60 4.29 13.35
N ASN A 186 15.38 5.20 12.75
CA ASN A 186 15.23 6.64 12.94
C ASN A 186 14.06 7.25 12.14
N CYS A 187 13.44 6.52 11.21
CA CYS A 187 12.30 7.00 10.43
C CYS A 187 10.99 6.90 11.23
N GLU A 188 10.87 7.67 12.31
CA GLU A 188 9.79 7.56 13.31
C GLU A 188 8.37 7.74 12.74
N ASN A 189 8.22 8.42 11.59
CA ASN A 189 6.94 8.65 10.91
C ASN A 189 6.58 7.56 9.88
N LEU A 190 7.37 6.48 9.78
CA LEU A 190 7.09 5.39 8.85
C LEU A 190 5.79 4.69 9.24
N GLU A 191 4.88 4.56 8.28
CA GLU A 191 3.54 3.97 8.43
C GLU A 191 3.43 2.63 7.68
N LYS A 192 4.17 2.49 6.56
CA LYS A 192 4.21 1.27 5.74
C LYS A 192 5.64 0.89 5.39
N LEU A 193 5.96 -0.37 5.61
CA LEU A 193 7.26 -0.97 5.30
C LEU A 193 7.04 -2.26 4.50
N ASP A 194 7.50 -2.27 3.25
CA ASP A 194 7.48 -3.44 2.39
C ASP A 194 8.91 -3.86 2.03
N LEU A 195 9.30 -5.03 2.53
CA LEU A 195 10.60 -5.70 2.34
C LEU A 195 10.41 -7.05 1.64
N SER A 196 9.24 -7.30 1.03
CA SER A 196 8.91 -8.59 0.45
C SER A 196 9.83 -8.98 -0.72
N GLY A 197 10.05 -10.27 -0.95
CA GLY A 197 10.74 -10.74 -2.15
C GLY A 197 12.23 -10.36 -2.25
N ASN A 198 12.93 -10.18 -1.13
CA ASN A 198 14.38 -9.92 -1.12
C ASN A 198 15.23 -11.21 -1.13
N LEU A 199 14.60 -12.38 -0.99
CA LEU A 199 15.16 -13.75 -1.14
C LEU A 199 16.31 -14.16 -0.20
N GLU A 200 17.08 -13.22 0.33
CA GLU A 200 18.23 -13.46 1.21
C GLU A 200 18.10 -12.79 2.57
N LEU A 201 17.11 -11.93 2.78
CA LEU A 201 16.88 -11.28 4.06
C LEU A 201 16.48 -12.31 5.14
N MET A 202 17.24 -12.35 6.23
CA MET A 202 17.08 -13.35 7.31
C MET A 202 16.63 -12.76 8.64
N ASP A 203 16.97 -11.51 8.92
CA ASP A 203 16.65 -10.84 10.18
C ASP A 203 16.51 -9.33 9.98
N LEU A 204 15.95 -8.65 10.98
CA LEU A 204 15.78 -7.20 11.03
C LEU A 204 16.49 -6.62 12.26
N PRO A 205 17.15 -5.44 12.15
CA PRO A 205 17.78 -4.80 13.29
C PRO A 205 16.81 -4.53 14.43
N PHE A 206 17.31 -4.58 15.67
CA PHE A 206 16.51 -4.28 16.84
C PHE A 206 16.02 -2.83 16.86
N GLU A 207 16.78 -1.91 16.28
CA GLU A 207 16.52 -0.48 16.17
C GLU A 207 15.22 -0.17 15.44
N LEU A 208 14.74 -1.07 14.55
CA LEU A 208 13.42 -0.94 13.90
C LEU A 208 12.27 -1.00 14.91
N SER A 209 12.52 -1.44 16.16
CA SER A 209 11.54 -1.35 17.24
C SER A 209 11.12 0.09 17.59
N ASN A 210 11.89 1.10 17.14
CA ASN A 210 11.55 2.53 17.29
C ASN A 210 10.44 2.99 16.33
N LEU A 211 10.12 2.19 15.31
CA LEU A 211 9.11 2.51 14.31
C LEU A 211 7.69 2.34 14.87
N LYS A 212 7.29 3.26 15.76
CA LYS A 212 6.02 3.16 16.48
C LYS A 212 4.80 3.46 15.63
N GLN A 213 4.94 4.14 14.48
CA GLN A 213 3.83 4.48 13.60
C GLN A 213 3.54 3.43 12.52
N VAL A 214 4.40 2.41 12.40
CA VAL A 214 4.24 1.38 11.37
C VAL A 214 2.98 0.58 11.64
N SER A 215 2.12 0.54 10.62
CA SER A 215 0.83 -0.14 10.62
C SER A 215 0.81 -1.34 9.67
N PHE A 216 1.68 -1.33 8.66
CA PHE A 216 1.79 -2.37 7.64
C PHE A 216 3.25 -2.80 7.51
N VAL A 217 3.51 -4.09 7.68
CA VAL A 217 4.80 -4.72 7.43
C VAL A 217 4.62 -5.93 6.53
N ASP A 218 5.25 -5.91 5.37
CA ASP A 218 5.41 -7.08 4.51
C ASP A 218 6.87 -7.51 4.47
N VAL A 219 7.13 -8.74 4.93
CA VAL A 219 8.44 -9.41 4.87
C VAL A 219 8.30 -10.78 4.20
N SER A 220 7.26 -10.97 3.39
CA SER A 220 6.99 -12.22 2.69
C SER A 220 8.08 -12.56 1.65
N THR A 221 8.22 -13.83 1.30
CA THR A 221 9.20 -14.30 0.30
C THR A 221 10.64 -13.92 0.64
N ASN A 222 11.05 -14.27 1.87
CA ASN A 222 12.40 -14.06 2.41
C ASN A 222 12.90 -15.35 3.10
N LYS A 223 13.91 -15.26 3.98
CA LYS A 223 14.50 -16.40 4.70
C LYS A 223 14.38 -16.27 6.22
N PHE A 224 13.32 -15.64 6.73
CA PHE A 224 13.10 -15.52 8.17
C PHE A 224 12.84 -16.89 8.81
N PHE A 225 13.50 -17.14 9.95
CA PHE A 225 13.34 -18.37 10.76
C PHE A 225 12.37 -18.21 11.93
N SER A 226 12.20 -16.98 12.41
CA SER A 226 11.24 -16.56 13.43
C SER A 226 10.77 -15.14 13.13
N ILE A 227 9.70 -14.68 13.79
CA ILE A 227 9.31 -13.27 13.73
C ILE A 227 10.34 -12.44 14.52
N PRO A 228 10.99 -11.43 13.90
CA PRO A 228 11.99 -10.61 14.59
C PRO A 228 11.42 -9.86 15.79
N ILE A 229 12.21 -9.74 16.86
CA ILE A 229 11.79 -9.09 18.11
C ILE A 229 11.39 -7.62 17.88
N CYS A 230 12.00 -6.95 16.90
CA CYS A 230 11.66 -5.57 16.55
C CYS A 230 10.22 -5.44 16.05
N VAL A 231 9.72 -6.39 15.27
CA VAL A 231 8.33 -6.41 14.77
C VAL A 231 7.34 -6.57 15.93
N LEU A 232 7.65 -7.43 16.91
CA LEU A 232 6.84 -7.61 18.13
C LEU A 232 6.72 -6.34 18.99
N ARG A 233 7.59 -5.35 18.77
CA ARG A 233 7.59 -4.06 19.49
C ARG A 233 6.94 -2.92 18.72
N MET A 234 6.42 -3.18 17.51
CA MET A 234 5.67 -2.21 16.70
C MET A 234 4.21 -2.11 17.18
N SER A 235 3.96 -1.22 18.13
CA SER A 235 2.66 -1.13 18.83
C SER A 235 1.47 -0.69 17.96
N ASN A 236 1.71 -0.10 16.79
CA ASN A 236 0.67 0.30 15.84
C ASN A 236 0.44 -0.70 14.69
N LEU A 237 1.13 -1.83 14.70
CA LEU A 237 1.04 -2.82 13.64
C LEU A 237 -0.37 -3.39 13.53
N GLN A 238 -0.96 -3.31 12.34
CA GLN A 238 -2.30 -3.78 12.01
C GLN A 238 -2.26 -4.93 11.00
N TRP A 239 -1.26 -4.92 10.12
CA TRP A 239 -1.09 -5.91 9.07
C TRP A 239 0.35 -6.41 9.07
N LEU A 240 0.52 -7.73 9.19
CA LEU A 240 1.80 -8.40 9.11
C LEU A 240 1.70 -9.58 8.15
N ASP A 241 2.52 -9.56 7.10
CA ASP A 241 2.73 -10.70 6.23
C ASP A 241 4.18 -11.17 6.30
N ILE A 242 4.35 -12.44 6.66
CA ILE A 242 5.62 -13.14 6.69
C ILE A 242 5.48 -14.50 6.00
N SER A 243 4.60 -14.55 4.99
CA SER A 243 4.36 -15.73 4.16
C SER A 243 5.60 -16.09 3.33
N ASN A 244 5.70 -17.35 2.91
CA ASN A 244 6.78 -17.84 2.06
C ASN A 244 8.18 -17.60 2.68
N ASN A 245 8.31 -17.97 3.95
CA ASN A 245 9.55 -17.90 4.74
C ASN A 245 9.90 -19.29 5.30
N SER A 246 10.86 -19.37 6.21
CA SER A 246 11.27 -20.62 6.87
C SER A 246 10.91 -20.64 8.36
N LEU A 247 9.80 -19.98 8.74
CA LEU A 247 9.36 -19.93 10.14
C LEU A 247 9.08 -21.34 10.66
N ARG A 248 9.67 -21.68 11.81
CA ARG A 248 9.46 -22.97 12.50
C ARG A 248 8.49 -22.86 13.66
N ASP A 249 8.51 -21.73 14.34
CA ASP A 249 7.68 -21.41 15.48
C ASP A 249 7.22 -19.95 15.44
N LEU A 250 6.27 -19.63 16.32
CA LEU A 250 5.82 -18.27 16.58
C LEU A 250 6.13 -17.92 18.03
N PRO A 251 6.67 -16.73 18.30
CA PRO A 251 7.01 -16.31 19.66
C PRO A 251 5.77 -16.18 20.54
N GLN A 252 5.89 -16.53 21.83
CA GLN A 252 4.80 -16.38 22.79
C GLN A 252 4.44 -14.91 23.04
N ASP A 253 5.39 -13.99 22.89
CA ASP A 253 5.20 -12.54 23.03
C ASP A 253 4.43 -11.89 21.85
N ILE A 254 3.82 -12.68 20.95
CA ILE A 254 3.05 -12.14 19.82
C ILE A 254 1.79 -11.37 20.28
N ASP A 255 1.28 -11.69 21.47
CA ASP A 255 0.14 -11.04 22.11
C ASP A 255 0.34 -9.54 22.40
N ARG A 256 1.59 -9.06 22.40
CA ARG A 256 1.93 -7.63 22.49
C ARG A 256 1.40 -6.80 21.32
N LEU A 257 1.07 -7.43 20.19
CA LEU A 257 0.57 -6.75 19.00
C LEU A 257 -0.94 -6.48 19.12
N GLU A 258 -1.33 -5.66 20.10
CA GLU A 258 -2.74 -5.37 20.45
C GLU A 258 -3.59 -4.81 19.30
N LYS A 259 -2.95 -4.19 18.30
CA LYS A 259 -3.61 -3.59 17.14
C LYS A 259 -3.62 -4.48 15.90
N LEU A 260 -3.02 -5.67 15.95
CA LEU A 260 -2.90 -6.56 14.81
C LEU A 260 -4.29 -7.06 14.39
N GLN A 261 -4.62 -6.86 13.12
CA GLN A 261 -5.89 -7.25 12.50
C GLN A 261 -5.71 -8.39 11.51
N THR A 262 -4.59 -8.40 10.80
CA THR A 262 -4.28 -9.38 9.75
C THR A 262 -2.90 -9.97 9.98
N LEU A 263 -2.84 -11.29 10.04
CA LEU A 263 -1.60 -12.06 10.14
C LEU A 263 -1.57 -13.14 9.05
N LEU A 264 -0.63 -13.02 8.12
CA LEU A 264 -0.43 -13.94 7.01
C LEU A 264 0.87 -14.74 7.23
N LEU A 265 0.73 -16.06 7.29
CA LEU A 265 1.80 -17.02 7.63
C LEU A 265 1.88 -18.17 6.62
N GLN A 266 1.36 -17.99 5.41
CA GLN A 266 1.29 -19.04 4.39
C GLN A 266 2.68 -19.55 4.01
N LYS A 267 2.80 -20.81 3.57
CA LYS A 267 4.05 -21.38 3.03
C LYS A 267 5.24 -21.21 3.98
N ASN A 268 5.02 -21.53 5.25
CA ASN A 268 6.08 -21.61 6.27
C ASN A 268 6.26 -23.07 6.73
N LYS A 269 7.20 -23.30 7.66
CA LYS A 269 7.49 -24.63 8.24
C LYS A 269 6.97 -24.75 9.67
N LEU A 270 5.87 -24.07 9.97
CA LEU A 270 5.27 -24.02 11.30
C LEU A 270 4.71 -25.39 11.68
N THR A 271 5.05 -25.87 12.87
CA THR A 271 4.56 -27.15 13.41
C THR A 271 3.43 -26.97 14.41
N TYR A 272 3.43 -25.86 15.15
CA TYR A 272 2.37 -25.51 16.10
C TYR A 272 2.08 -24.00 16.10
N LEU A 273 0.86 -23.65 16.51
CA LEU A 273 0.47 -22.27 16.81
C LEU A 273 0.40 -22.05 18.33
N PRO A 274 0.94 -20.94 18.89
CA PRO A 274 0.93 -20.70 20.33
C PRO A 274 -0.44 -20.20 20.81
N GLN A 275 -0.77 -20.48 22.08
CA GLN A 275 -1.98 -19.98 22.75
C GLN A 275 -2.08 -18.45 22.72
N ALA A 276 -0.94 -17.76 22.68
CA ALA A 276 -0.85 -16.29 22.64
C ALA A 276 -1.65 -15.65 21.49
N LEU A 277 -1.87 -16.36 20.37
CA LEU A 277 -2.70 -15.86 19.27
C LEU A 277 -4.17 -15.64 19.68
N VAL A 278 -4.66 -16.38 20.68
CA VAL A 278 -6.02 -16.22 21.23
C VAL A 278 -6.16 -14.89 21.98
N ASN A 279 -5.06 -14.38 22.54
CA ASN A 279 -5.05 -13.15 23.34
C ASN A 279 -5.00 -11.88 22.48
N LEU A 280 -4.97 -11.99 21.14
CA LEU A 280 -4.95 -10.83 20.25
C LEU A 280 -6.37 -10.26 20.07
N PRO A 281 -6.68 -9.09 20.66
CA PRO A 281 -8.08 -8.64 20.78
C PRO A 281 -8.68 -8.17 19.45
N LYS A 282 -7.84 -7.78 18.47
CA LYS A 282 -8.27 -7.23 17.19
C LYS A 282 -8.00 -8.13 15.99
N LEU A 283 -7.43 -9.32 16.21
CA LEU A 283 -7.08 -10.21 15.12
C LEU A 283 -8.35 -10.71 14.44
N SER A 284 -8.47 -10.40 13.15
CA SER A 284 -9.67 -10.66 12.35
C SER A 284 -9.41 -11.64 11.21
N LEU A 285 -8.19 -11.66 10.68
CA LEU A 285 -7.77 -12.48 9.56
C LEU A 285 -6.48 -13.21 9.95
N LEU A 286 -6.55 -14.53 10.02
CA LEU A 286 -5.40 -15.39 10.22
C LEU A 286 -5.34 -16.38 9.07
N VAL A 287 -4.24 -16.36 8.31
CA VAL A 287 -4.06 -17.27 7.18
C VAL A 287 -2.80 -18.08 7.41
N VAL A 288 -2.97 -19.38 7.57
CA VAL A 288 -1.88 -20.31 7.86
C VAL A 288 -1.95 -21.47 6.88
N SER A 289 -0.85 -21.73 6.19
CA SER A 289 -0.71 -22.88 5.31
C SER A 289 0.66 -23.46 5.55
N SER A 290 0.71 -24.66 6.11
CA SER A 290 1.93 -25.40 6.42
C SER A 290 1.66 -26.89 6.32
N GLU A 291 2.42 -27.56 5.45
CA GLU A 291 2.39 -29.01 5.29
C GLU A 291 2.72 -29.77 6.59
N ASN A 292 3.27 -29.09 7.61
CA ASN A 292 3.73 -29.68 8.86
C ASN A 292 2.94 -29.21 10.09
N LEU A 293 1.82 -28.48 9.93
CA LEU A 293 1.08 -27.98 11.08
C LEU A 293 0.32 -29.12 11.76
N VAL A 294 0.82 -29.59 12.91
CA VAL A 294 0.28 -30.73 13.66
C VAL A 294 -0.72 -30.28 14.73
N GLN A 295 -0.51 -29.10 15.32
CA GLN A 295 -1.32 -28.65 16.46
C GLN A 295 -1.65 -27.15 16.41
N MET A 296 -2.88 -26.83 16.81
CA MET A 296 -3.30 -25.46 17.08
C MET A 296 -4.17 -25.39 18.33
N PRO A 297 -4.22 -24.22 19.02
CA PRO A 297 -5.12 -24.02 20.12
C PRO A 297 -6.57 -24.09 19.66
N THR A 298 -7.35 -25.02 20.23
CA THR A 298 -8.78 -25.18 19.93
C THR A 298 -9.56 -23.88 20.17
N ALA A 299 -9.09 -23.04 21.10
CA ALA A 299 -9.68 -21.74 21.41
C ALA A 299 -9.59 -20.72 20.25
N ILE A 300 -8.69 -20.87 19.29
CA ILE A 300 -8.65 -20.04 18.07
C ILE A 300 -9.87 -20.33 17.18
N CYS A 301 -10.36 -21.57 17.17
CA CYS A 301 -11.54 -21.98 16.41
C CYS A 301 -12.86 -21.67 17.14
N ASN A 302 -12.81 -21.29 18.41
CA ASN A 302 -13.99 -20.92 19.16
C ASN A 302 -14.43 -19.49 18.81
N SER A 303 -15.75 -19.30 18.68
CA SER A 303 -16.46 -18.03 18.38
C SER A 303 -16.18 -16.88 19.37
N SER A 304 -15.40 -17.12 20.44
CA SER A 304 -14.96 -16.12 21.41
C SER A 304 -13.83 -15.21 20.90
N THR A 305 -13.15 -15.59 19.81
CA THR A 305 -12.12 -14.76 19.18
C THR A 305 -12.75 -13.86 18.11
N GLY A 306 -12.26 -12.63 17.94
CA GLY A 306 -12.72 -11.71 16.87
C GLY A 306 -12.35 -12.15 15.44
N LEU A 307 -11.91 -13.41 15.28
CA LEU A 307 -11.42 -14.00 14.05
C LEU A 307 -12.58 -14.27 13.10
N LYS A 308 -12.59 -13.56 11.97
CA LYS A 308 -13.60 -13.68 10.92
C LYS A 308 -13.24 -14.74 9.89
N PHE A 309 -11.95 -14.97 9.67
CA PHE A 309 -11.49 -15.89 8.65
C PHE A 309 -10.21 -16.59 9.08
N ILE A 310 -10.27 -17.93 9.09
CA ILE A 310 -9.14 -18.82 9.28
C ILE A 310 -9.07 -19.67 8.01
N SER A 311 -8.01 -19.52 7.23
CA SER A 311 -7.74 -20.40 6.10
C SER A 311 -6.57 -21.30 6.47
N LEU A 312 -6.89 -22.58 6.66
CA LEU A 312 -5.96 -23.68 6.91
C LEU A 312 -5.83 -24.50 5.64
N LYS A 313 -5.10 -24.01 4.64
CA LYS A 313 -4.89 -24.77 3.39
C LYS A 313 -3.66 -25.65 3.48
N ASP A 314 -3.76 -26.88 3.00
CA ASP A 314 -2.63 -27.80 2.84
C ASP A 314 -1.96 -28.13 4.19
N ASN A 315 -2.76 -28.38 5.23
CA ASN A 315 -2.27 -28.83 6.54
C ASN A 315 -2.76 -30.26 6.84
N PRO A 316 -2.00 -31.11 7.55
CA PRO A 316 -2.49 -32.42 7.98
C PRO A 316 -3.67 -32.32 8.97
N LEU A 317 -3.89 -31.13 9.54
CA LEU A 317 -5.09 -30.79 10.29
C LEU A 317 -6.36 -30.73 9.41
N GLU A 318 -6.26 -30.39 8.13
CA GLU A 318 -7.41 -30.31 7.21
C GLU A 318 -8.09 -31.68 7.05
N THR A 319 -7.30 -32.76 7.00
CA THR A 319 -7.80 -34.13 7.06
C THR A 319 -8.47 -34.46 8.40
N THR A 320 -7.93 -33.99 9.53
CA THR A 320 -8.56 -34.20 10.84
C THR A 320 -9.83 -33.37 11.01
N PHE A 321 -9.93 -32.19 10.40
CA PHE A 321 -11.14 -31.37 10.40
C PHE A 321 -12.23 -31.95 9.49
N GLN A 322 -11.86 -32.62 8.38
CA GLN A 322 -12.81 -33.40 7.58
C GLN A 322 -13.34 -34.60 8.36
N GLU A 323 -12.48 -35.33 9.08
CA GLU A 323 -12.91 -36.41 9.98
C GLU A 323 -13.74 -35.91 11.16
N ILE A 324 -13.42 -34.75 11.76
CA ILE A 324 -14.23 -34.14 12.84
C ILE A 324 -15.57 -33.60 12.29
N GLN A 325 -15.60 -33.13 11.04
CA GLN A 325 -16.85 -32.76 10.35
C GLN A 325 -17.71 -34.00 10.04
N GLU A 326 -17.13 -35.12 9.61
CA GLU A 326 -17.83 -36.40 9.46
C GLU A 326 -18.28 -36.98 10.82
N ILE A 327 -17.49 -36.83 11.88
CA ILE A 327 -17.88 -37.27 13.24
C ILE A 327 -19.02 -36.39 13.78
N THR A 328 -19.09 -35.10 13.44
CA THR A 328 -20.21 -34.22 13.81
C THR A 328 -21.45 -34.37 12.91
N GLU A 329 -21.33 -34.99 11.73
CA GLU A 329 -22.48 -35.52 11.00
C GLU A 329 -23.11 -36.72 11.70
N SER A 330 -22.33 -37.53 12.45
CA SER A 330 -22.89 -38.63 13.23
C SER A 330 -23.81 -38.18 14.37
N ASP A 331 -23.61 -36.98 14.95
CA ASP A 331 -24.52 -36.42 15.96
C ASP A 331 -25.80 -35.86 15.33
N ARG A 332 -25.73 -35.36 14.08
CA ARG A 332 -26.93 -34.98 13.31
C ARG A 332 -27.74 -36.19 12.88
N ASP A 333 -27.08 -37.27 12.47
CA ASP A 333 -27.74 -38.54 12.15
C ASP A 333 -28.33 -39.21 13.40
N ARG A 334 -27.71 -39.02 14.57
CA ARG A 334 -28.27 -39.46 15.86
C ARG A 334 -29.54 -38.69 16.23
N GLU A 335 -29.56 -37.37 16.09
CA GLU A 335 -30.77 -36.56 16.29
C GLU A 335 -31.87 -36.86 15.26
N LEU A 336 -31.49 -37.17 14.01
CA LEU A 336 -32.44 -37.57 12.97
C LEU A 336 -33.05 -38.95 13.28
N PHE A 337 -32.23 -39.91 13.71
CA PHE A 337 -32.66 -41.23 14.14
C PHE A 337 -33.57 -41.16 15.37
N GLU A 338 -33.23 -40.34 16.37
CA GLU A 338 -34.09 -40.14 17.56
C GLU A 338 -35.42 -39.46 17.21
N LYS A 339 -35.43 -38.51 16.26
CA LYS A 339 -36.68 -37.91 15.74
C LYS A 339 -37.54 -38.88 14.95
N GLU A 340 -36.94 -39.70 14.09
CA GLU A 340 -37.66 -40.71 13.32
C GLU A 340 -38.19 -41.83 14.22
N PHE A 341 -37.41 -42.27 15.20
CA PHE A 341 -37.83 -43.24 16.22
C PHE A 341 -39.01 -42.71 17.03
N MET A 342 -38.95 -41.46 17.49
CA MET A 342 -40.06 -40.82 18.22
C MET A 342 -41.32 -40.64 17.36
N ARG A 343 -41.18 -40.35 16.06
CA ARG A 343 -42.33 -40.29 15.14
C ARG A 343 -42.97 -41.66 14.93
N ALA A 344 -42.16 -42.70 14.72
CA ALA A 344 -42.66 -44.06 14.56
C ALA A 344 -43.38 -44.57 15.82
N TYR A 345 -42.83 -44.27 17.00
CA TYR A 345 -43.44 -44.61 18.30
C TYR A 345 -44.78 -43.89 18.51
N ILE A 346 -44.89 -42.61 18.14
CA ILE A 346 -46.15 -41.85 18.23
C ILE A 346 -47.20 -42.41 17.26
N MET A 347 -46.81 -42.80 16.04
CA MET A 347 -47.72 -43.42 15.08
C MET A 347 -48.25 -44.78 15.55
N ASP A 348 -47.39 -45.63 16.14
CA ASP A 348 -47.80 -46.92 16.72
C ASP A 348 -48.76 -46.73 17.92
N ILE A 349 -48.53 -45.72 18.75
CA ILE A 349 -49.48 -45.36 19.84
C ILE A 349 -50.82 -44.89 19.26
N GLN A 350 -50.81 -44.09 18.19
CA GLN A 350 -52.04 -43.60 17.55
C GLN A 350 -52.84 -44.73 16.86
N GLU A 351 -52.16 -45.68 16.21
CA GLU A 351 -52.81 -46.86 15.64
C GLU A 351 -53.39 -47.78 16.73
N ARG A 352 -52.68 -47.97 17.85
CA ARG A 352 -53.20 -48.74 18.99
C ARG A 352 -54.34 -48.03 19.71
N GLY A 353 -54.35 -46.69 19.73
CA GLY A 353 -55.44 -45.88 20.29
C GLY A 353 -56.70 -45.89 19.43
N MET A 354 -56.58 -45.98 18.10
CA MET A 354 -57.72 -46.10 17.18
C MET A 354 -58.35 -47.50 17.14
N GLY A 355 -57.68 -48.51 17.71
CA GLY A 355 -58.22 -49.87 17.89
C GLY A 355 -59.19 -50.03 19.07
N ALA A 356 -59.36 -49.02 19.93
CA ALA A 356 -60.20 -49.11 21.14
C ALA A 356 -61.50 -48.28 21.07
N SER A 357 -61.97 -47.95 19.86
CA SER A 357 -63.28 -47.33 19.65
C SER A 357 -64.04 -48.01 18.50
N LYS A 358 -64.36 -49.29 18.71
CA LYS A 358 -65.48 -50.00 18.07
C LYS A 358 -66.10 -50.97 19.05
#